data_AF-W6Q4F6-F1
#
_entry.id   AF-W6Q4F6-F1
#
_cell.length_a   1.000
_cell.length_b   1.000
_cell.length_c   1.000
_cell.angle_alpha   90.00
_cell.angle_beta   90.00
_cell.angle_gamma   90.00
#
_symmetry.space_group_name_H-M   'P 1'
#
loop_
_entity.id
_entity.type
_entity.pdbx_description
1 polymer ?
#
loop_
_entity_poly.entity_id
_entity_poly.type
_entity_poly.pdbx_seq_one_letter_code
_entity_poly.pdbx_strand_id
1 'polypeptide(L)'
;MSESEFDQRWMAVALPFNLCFNFSRLSDQGPPFMRPFKYLVAVLLEANKPEHEPNGIINAIQEFMQNAQAFHQQRVFASPEVQRRGREWLRSVGRRAHKSLSPQKRSSTTESASY
;
A
#
# COMPACT_ATOMS: atom_id res chain seq x y z
N MET A 1 -13.10 31.03 16.96
CA MET A 1 -13.22 29.59 16.71
C MET A 1 -12.85 28.88 17.99
N SER A 2 -13.74 28.05 18.54
CA SER A 2 -13.39 27.22 19.70
C SER A 2 -12.43 26.10 19.27
N GLU A 3 -11.72 25.50 20.22
CA GLU A 3 -10.87 24.34 19.97
C GLU A 3 -11.65 23.19 19.33
N SER A 4 -12.89 22.95 19.78
CA SER A 4 -13.76 21.91 19.20
C SER A 4 -14.19 22.19 17.75
N GLU A 5 -14.39 23.47 17.40
CA GLU A 5 -14.78 23.88 16.05
C GLU A 5 -13.60 23.76 15.08
N PHE A 6 -12.40 24.10 15.55
CA PHE A 6 -11.17 23.88 14.78
C PHE A 6 -10.95 22.40 14.48
N ASP A 7 -11.05 21.55 15.50
CA ASP A 7 -10.86 20.10 15.35
C ASP A 7 -11.88 19.51 14.38
N GLN A 8 -13.13 19.97 14.43
CA GLN A 8 -14.16 19.53 13.50
C GLN A 8 -13.85 19.93 12.05
N ARG A 9 -13.44 21.18 11.81
CA ARG A 9 -13.04 21.65 10.47
C ARG A 9 -11.77 20.94 9.98
N TRP A 10 -10.81 20.71 10.87
CA TRP A 10 -9.61 19.96 10.57
C TRP A 10 -9.95 18.54 10.10
N MET A 11 -10.78 17.83 10.86
CA MET A 11 -11.16 16.45 10.52
C MET A 11 -11.94 16.38 9.20
N ALA A 12 -12.82 17.34 8.92
CA ALA A 12 -13.55 17.40 7.66
C ALA A 12 -12.62 17.49 6.43
N VAL A 13 -11.53 18.25 6.52
CA VAL A 13 -10.56 18.42 5.43
C VAL A 13 -9.51 17.31 5.43
N ALA A 14 -9.08 16.83 6.59
CA ALA A 14 -8.01 15.84 6.71
C ALA A 14 -8.44 14.41 6.37
N LEU A 15 -9.69 14.03 6.69
CA LEU A 15 -10.18 12.67 6.49
C LEU A 15 -10.11 12.21 5.02
N PRO A 16 -10.52 13.03 4.02
CA PRO A 16 -10.36 12.70 2.60
C PRO A 16 -8.89 12.44 2.19
N PHE A 17 -7.94 13.18 2.75
CA PHE A 17 -6.52 13.02 2.41
C PHE A 17 -5.88 11.80 3.06
N ASN A 18 -6.32 11.37 4.24
CA ASN A 18 -5.80 10.17 4.89
C ASN A 18 -5.95 8.91 4.02
N LEU A 19 -7.02 8.85 3.21
CA LEU A 19 -7.25 7.74 2.30
C LEU A 19 -6.28 7.73 1.12
N CYS A 20 -5.86 8.91 0.64
CA CYS A 20 -5.00 9.04 -0.55
C CYS A 20 -3.50 9.08 -0.23
N PHE A 21 -3.14 9.50 0.99
CA PHE A 21 -1.74 9.62 1.44
C PHE A 21 -1.31 8.45 2.34
N ASN A 22 -1.92 7.27 2.17
CA ASN A 22 -1.55 6.06 2.91
C ASN A 22 -0.28 5.43 2.33
N PHE A 23 0.87 6.04 2.62
CA PHE A 23 2.17 5.51 2.24
C PHE A 23 2.71 4.55 3.31
N SER A 24 3.10 3.34 2.90
CA SER A 24 3.85 2.43 3.75
C SER A 24 5.17 3.08 4.17
N ARG A 25 5.41 3.18 5.47
CA ARG A 25 6.65 3.75 6.01
C ARG A 25 7.77 2.73 5.83
N LEU A 26 8.82 3.10 5.10
CA LEU A 26 10.04 2.30 5.06
C LEU A 26 10.91 2.64 6.29
N SER A 27 11.63 1.66 6.82
CA SER A 27 12.44 1.81 8.04
C SER A 27 13.62 2.78 7.88
N ASP A 28 13.99 3.12 6.65
CA ASP A 28 15.07 4.02 6.26
C ASP A 28 14.62 5.46 5.96
N GLN A 29 13.31 5.74 5.91
CA GLN A 29 12.77 7.06 5.55
C GLN A 29 12.78 8.09 6.69
N GLY A 30 13.40 7.77 7.83
CA GLY A 30 13.40 8.64 9.01
C GLY A 30 12.03 8.72 9.68
N PRO A 31 11.75 9.76 10.50
CA PRO A 31 10.44 9.97 11.08
C PRO A 31 9.39 9.98 9.96
N PRO A 32 8.18 9.46 10.23
CA PRO A 32 7.18 9.31 9.19
C PRO A 32 7.05 10.59 8.35
N PHE A 33 7.09 10.44 7.02
CA PHE A 33 6.76 11.49 6.04
C PHE A 33 5.25 11.87 6.13
N MET A 34 4.64 11.80 7.32
CA MET A 34 3.23 12.00 7.69
C MET A 34 2.74 13.46 7.57
N ARG A 35 3.53 14.35 6.96
CA ARG A 35 3.29 15.79 7.00
C ARG A 35 2.86 16.47 5.69
N PRO A 36 3.13 15.96 4.47
CA PRO A 36 2.73 16.68 3.25
C PRO A 36 1.25 17.00 3.23
N PHE A 37 0.40 16.01 3.54
CA PHE A 37 -1.04 16.24 3.57
C PHE A 37 -1.47 17.16 4.72
N LYS A 38 -0.77 17.15 5.87
CA LYS A 38 -1.06 18.07 6.98
C LYS A 38 -0.80 19.52 6.58
N TYR A 39 0.23 19.79 5.78
CA TYR A 39 0.46 21.11 5.21
C TYR A 39 -0.63 21.49 4.20
N LEU A 40 -1.09 20.55 3.37
CA LEU A 40 -2.22 20.79 2.47
C LEU A 40 -3.52 21.11 3.23
N VAL A 41 -3.82 20.36 4.29
CA VAL A 41 -4.97 20.62 5.18
C VAL A 41 -4.84 22.00 5.80
N ALA A 42 -3.66 22.35 6.34
CA ALA A 42 -3.41 23.66 6.93
C ALA A 42 -3.63 24.79 5.92
N VAL A 43 -3.08 24.67 4.70
CA VAL A 43 -3.24 25.66 3.63
C VAL A 43 -4.71 25.80 3.21
N LEU A 44 -5.46 24.70 3.10
CA LEU A 44 -6.88 24.73 2.74
C LEU A 44 -7.74 25.39 3.82
N LEU A 45 -7.41 25.17 5.09
CA LEU A 45 -8.08 25.83 6.22
C LEU A 45 -7.71 27.32 6.29
N GLU A 46 -6.43 27.66 6.09
CA GLU A 46 -5.91 29.04 6.10
C GLU A 46 -6.47 29.86 4.95
N ALA A 47 -6.65 29.26 3.76
CA ALA A 47 -7.27 29.92 2.62
C ALA A 47 -8.70 30.40 2.91
N ASN A 48 -9.37 29.84 3.93
CA ASN A 48 -10.68 30.24 4.46
C ASN A 48 -11.72 30.54 3.36
N LYS A 49 -11.72 29.72 2.31
CA LYS A 49 -12.63 29.80 1.17
C LYS A 49 -14.02 29.28 1.53
N PRO A 50 -15.08 29.70 0.82
CA PRO A 50 -16.42 29.16 1.04
C PRO A 50 -16.44 27.66 0.76
N GLU A 51 -17.17 26.88 1.56
CA GLU A 51 -17.06 25.40 1.67
C GLU A 51 -17.09 24.61 0.35
N HIS A 52 -17.71 25.13 -0.71
CA HIS A 52 -17.78 24.48 -2.01
C HIS A 52 -16.45 24.48 -2.79
N GLU A 53 -15.59 25.49 -2.59
CA GLU A 53 -14.28 25.57 -3.24
C GLU A 53 -13.22 24.59 -2.70
N PRO A 54 -12.99 24.46 -1.38
CA PRO A 54 -12.01 23.52 -0.86
C PRO A 54 -12.41 22.07 -1.17
N ASN A 55 -13.70 21.74 -1.20
CA ASN A 55 -14.17 20.41 -1.61
C ASN A 55 -13.79 20.08 -3.06
N GLY A 56 -13.88 21.05 -3.98
CA GLY A 56 -13.43 20.86 -5.36
C GLY A 56 -11.92 20.59 -5.46
N ILE A 57 -11.11 21.33 -4.69
CA ILE A 57 -9.66 21.13 -4.62
C ILE A 57 -9.32 19.76 -4.02
N ILE A 58 -9.97 19.38 -2.92
CA ILE A 58 -9.80 18.07 -2.28
C ILE A 58 -10.09 16.97 -3.30
N ASN A 59 -11.24 17.01 -3.97
CA ASN A 59 -11.63 16.02 -4.97
C ASN A 59 -10.60 15.90 -6.12
N ALA A 60 -10.12 17.04 -6.65
CA ALA A 60 -9.12 17.05 -7.71
C ALA A 60 -7.78 16.43 -7.26
N ILE A 61 -7.34 16.70 -6.03
CA ILE A 61 -6.13 16.08 -5.48
C ILE A 61 -6.34 14.57 -5.28
N GLN A 62 -7.51 14.15 -4.79
CA GLN A 62 -7.81 12.73 -4.62
C GLN A 62 -7.78 11.99 -5.97
N GLU A 63 -8.42 12.55 -6.99
CA GLU A 63 -8.44 11.98 -8.35
C GLU A 63 -7.01 11.90 -8.92
N PHE A 64 -6.21 12.96 -8.78
CA PHE A 64 -4.82 12.95 -9.20
C PHE A 64 -4.02 11.84 -8.52
N MET A 65 -4.15 11.70 -7.20
CA MET A 65 -3.43 10.67 -6.43
C MET A 65 -3.83 9.25 -6.86
N GLN A 66 -5.11 9.01 -7.10
CA GLN A 66 -5.62 7.73 -7.59
C GLN A 66 -5.07 7.41 -8.99
N ASN A 67 -5.09 8.39 -9.89
CA ASN A 67 -4.57 8.24 -11.25
C ASN A 67 -3.05 8.01 -11.26
N ALA A 68 -2.30 8.73 -10.43
CA ALA A 68 -0.86 8.55 -10.27
C ALA A 68 -0.55 7.14 -9.72
N GLN A 69 -1.30 6.69 -8.71
CA GLN A 69 -1.15 5.35 -8.16
C GLN A 69 -1.40 4.27 -9.23
N ALA A 70 -2.52 4.37 -9.97
CA ALA A 70 -2.85 3.44 -11.03
C ALA A 70 -1.76 3.41 -12.12
N PHE A 71 -1.29 4.58 -12.55
CA PHE A 71 -0.21 4.71 -13.53
C PHE A 71 1.09 4.05 -13.05
N HIS A 72 1.50 4.31 -11.81
CA HIS A 72 2.71 3.69 -11.25
C HIS A 72 2.56 2.18 -11.10
N GLN A 73 1.40 1.69 -10.66
CA GLN A 73 1.12 0.25 -10.59
C GLN A 73 1.21 -0.40 -11.97
N GLN A 74 0.59 0.19 -12.99
CA GLN A 74 0.67 -0.29 -14.37
C GLN A 74 2.12 -0.35 -14.86
N ARG A 75 2.92 0.70 -14.60
CA ARG A 75 4.35 0.71 -14.96
C ARG A 75 5.15 -0.37 -14.24
N VAL A 76 4.87 -0.60 -12.97
CA VAL A 76 5.52 -1.68 -12.19
C VAL A 76 5.16 -3.04 -12.79
N PHE A 77 3.89 -3.29 -13.14
CA PHE A 77 3.48 -4.54 -13.79
C PHE A 77 4.04 -4.71 -15.21
N ALA A 78 4.23 -3.61 -15.94
CA ALA A 78 4.85 -3.61 -17.26
C ALA A 78 6.37 -3.83 -17.21
N SER A 79 7.00 -3.71 -16.04
CA SER A 79 8.44 -3.92 -15.89
C SER A 79 8.82 -5.37 -16.19
N PRO A 80 9.70 -5.62 -17.18
CA PRO A 80 10.12 -6.98 -17.52
C PRO A 80 10.74 -7.74 -16.34
N GLU A 81 11.47 -7.02 -15.47
CA GLU A 81 12.10 -7.61 -14.29
C GLU A 81 11.08 -8.04 -13.24
N VAL A 82 10.04 -7.23 -13.00
CA VAL A 82 8.95 -7.58 -12.08
C VAL A 82 8.20 -8.80 -12.59
N GLN A 83 7.88 -8.84 -13.88
CA GLN A 83 7.24 -9.99 -14.50
C GLN A 83 8.09 -11.25 -14.42
N ARG A 84 9.41 -11.13 -14.67
CA ARG A 84 10.35 -12.26 -14.57
C ARG A 84 10.35 -12.83 -13.16
N ARG A 85 10.54 -12.00 -12.15
CA ARG A 85 10.52 -12.41 -10.73
C ARG A 85 9.17 -13.02 -10.35
N GLY A 86 8.06 -12.44 -10.81
CA GLY A 86 6.72 -12.98 -10.58
C GLY A 86 6.55 -14.40 -11.13
N ARG A 87 7.00 -14.65 -12.37
CA ARG A 87 6.98 -15.99 -12.98
C ARG A 87 7.87 -16.98 -12.23
N GLU A 88 9.06 -16.56 -11.79
CA GLU A 88 9.98 -17.39 -11.00
C GLU A 88 9.36 -17.77 -9.65
N TRP A 89 8.74 -16.82 -8.98
CA TRP A 89 8.01 -17.06 -7.73
C TRP A 89 6.87 -18.06 -7.92
N LEU A 90 6.02 -17.89 -8.95
CA LEU A 90 4.93 -18.83 -9.27
C LEU A 90 5.46 -20.24 -9.55
N ARG A 91 6.56 -20.36 -10.30
CA ARG A 91 7.23 -21.65 -10.52
C ARG A 91 7.71 -22.28 -9.21
N SER A 92 8.18 -21.48 -8.25
CA SER A 92 8.61 -21.98 -6.94
C SER A 92 7.44 -22.52 -6.11
N VAL A 93 6.27 -21.88 -6.21
CA VAL A 93 5.04 -22.30 -5.53
C VAL A 93 4.54 -23.61 -6.15
N GLY A 94 4.46 -23.68 -7.49
CA GLY A 94 4.06 -24.90 -8.19
C GLY A 94 4.97 -26.10 -7.87
N ARG A 95 6.30 -25.88 -7.83
CA ARG A 95 7.26 -26.93 -7.42
C ARG A 95 7.04 -27.38 -5.97
N ARG A 96 6.75 -26.46 -5.05
CA ARG A 96 6.45 -26.79 -3.65
C ARG A 96 5.16 -27.59 -3.53
N ALA A 97 4.10 -27.17 -4.20
CA ALA A 97 2.82 -27.87 -4.23
C ALA A 97 2.96 -29.30 -4.81
N HIS A 98 3.70 -29.46 -5.90
CA HIS A 98 3.96 -30.79 -6.47
C HIS A 98 4.79 -31.67 -5.52
N LYS A 99 5.81 -31.10 -4.84
CA LYS A 99 6.61 -31.83 -3.84
C LYS A 99 5.78 -32.26 -2.62
N SER A 100 4.84 -31.44 -2.17
CA SER A 100 3.96 -31.80 -1.05
C SER A 100 2.95 -32.89 -1.41
N LEU A 101 2.62 -33.02 -2.70
CA LEU A 101 1.66 -34.01 -3.21
C LEU A 101 2.33 -35.28 -3.77
N SER A 102 3.64 -35.26 -4.00
CA SER A 102 4.38 -36.44 -4.47
C SER A 102 4.54 -37.48 -3.35
N PRO A 103 4.23 -38.76 -3.58
CA PRO A 103 4.40 -39.81 -2.58
C PRO A 103 5.87 -39.91 -2.16
N GLN A 104 6.17 -39.59 -0.90
CA GLN A 104 7.48 -39.89 -0.35
C GLN A 104 7.55 -41.40 -0.12
N LYS A 105 8.41 -42.10 -0.89
CA LYS A 105 8.80 -43.47 -0.56
C LYS A 105 9.42 -43.46 0.83
N ARG A 106 8.69 -43.98 1.82
CA ARG A 106 9.27 -44.39 3.10
C ARG A 106 10.27 -45.49 2.77
N SER A 107 11.56 -45.22 2.94
CA SER A 107 12.56 -46.29 3.01
C SER A 107 12.22 -47.11 4.26
N SER A 108 11.54 -48.23 4.06
CA SER A 108 11.42 -49.26 5.08
C SER A 108 12.83 -49.78 5.33
N THR A 109 13.46 -49.31 6.40
CA THR A 109 14.64 -49.94 6.97
C THR A 109 14.21 -51.33 7.42
N THR A 110 14.48 -52.34 6.60
CA THR A 110 14.39 -53.74 7.01
C THR A 110 15.57 -53.98 7.94
N GLU A 111 15.33 -53.95 9.25
CA GLU A 111 16.25 -54.54 10.22
C GLU A 111 16.30 -56.04 9.95
N SER A 112 17.37 -56.48 9.28
CA SER A 112 17.74 -57.88 9.22
C SER A 112 18.30 -58.29 10.59
N ALA A 113 17.42 -58.76 11.46
CA ALA A 113 17.81 -59.51 12.66
C ALA A 113 18.53 -60.79 12.20
N SER A 114 19.83 -60.85 12.45
CA SER A 114 20.66 -62.03 12.24
C SER A 114 20.60 -62.89 13.50
N TYR A 115 20.34 -64.19 13.31
CA TYR A 115 20.21 -65.23 14.33
C TYR A 115 21.44 -65.39 15.22
#